data_AF-A0A954I1J7-F1
#
_entry.id   AF-A0A954I1J7-F1
#
_cell.length_a   1.000
_cell.length_b   1.000
_cell.length_c   1.000
_cell.angle_alpha   90.00
_cell.angle_beta   90.00
_cell.angle_gamma   90.00
#
_symmetry.space_group_name_H-M   'P 1'
#
loop_
_entity.id
_entity.type
_entity.pdbx_description
1 polymer ?
#
loop_
_entity_poly.entity_id
_entity_poly.type
_entity_poly.pdbx_seq_one_letter_code
_entity_poly.pdbx_strand_id
1 'polypeptide(L)'
;MSTDTTTKTEIGSYFVSNYPPFSQWRPEFVTEIQTAFDTEPDQSTPLGMYLHIPFCRKRCKFCYFRVYTQQNAETIKNYVDTLDQEVQLLKDRPGIVGRTLDFVYFGGGTPSYLSARQLHMLRERLSQSVSWDNAEEVTFECEPGTLSLEKVQTLK
;
A
#
# COMPACT_ATOMS: atom_id res chain seq x y z
N MET A 1 3.61 -35.62 -1.30
CA MET A 1 5.00 -35.15 -1.16
C MET A 1 5.49 -35.60 0.21
N SER A 2 6.46 -36.51 0.24
CA SER A 2 6.99 -37.09 1.47
C SER A 2 7.76 -36.01 2.24
N THR A 3 7.37 -35.73 3.48
CA THR A 3 8.12 -34.83 4.38
C THR A 3 9.30 -35.58 4.94
N ASP A 4 10.38 -35.64 4.18
CA ASP A 4 11.67 -36.10 4.67
C ASP A 4 12.23 -35.07 5.65
N THR A 5 12.07 -35.35 6.94
CA THR A 5 12.47 -34.47 8.06
C THR A 5 13.97 -34.55 8.37
N THR A 6 14.75 -35.31 7.60
CA THR A 6 16.21 -35.43 7.80
C THR A 6 17.00 -34.26 7.21
N THR A 7 16.41 -33.47 6.32
CA THR A 7 17.08 -32.29 5.75
C THR A 7 17.02 -31.15 6.77
N LYS A 8 18.15 -30.88 7.43
CA LYS A 8 18.27 -29.78 8.39
C LYS A 8 18.18 -28.45 7.64
N THR A 9 17.19 -27.62 7.97
CA THR A 9 17.08 -26.26 7.43
C THR A 9 18.37 -25.49 7.75
N GLU A 10 19.12 -25.12 6.71
CA GLU A 10 20.32 -24.30 6.87
C GLU A 10 19.94 -22.83 7.10
N ILE A 11 20.88 -22.03 7.61
CA ILE A 11 20.68 -20.58 7.76
C ILE A 11 20.64 -19.96 6.36
N GLY A 12 19.45 -19.86 5.79
CA GLY A 12 19.12 -19.16 4.56
C GLY A 12 17.87 -18.31 4.78
N SER A 13 17.80 -17.14 4.17
CA SER A 13 16.61 -16.30 4.25
C SER A 13 15.50 -16.90 3.39
N TYR A 14 14.72 -17.81 3.96
CA TYR A 14 13.47 -18.32 3.37
C TYR A 14 12.30 -17.39 3.69
N PHE A 15 12.52 -16.07 3.64
CA PHE A 15 11.43 -15.11 3.82
C PHE A 15 10.52 -15.17 2.60
N VAL A 16 9.45 -15.96 2.71
CA VAL A 16 8.40 -16.07 1.69
C VAL A 16 7.29 -15.09 2.09
N SER A 17 7.33 -13.89 1.50
CA SER A 17 6.27 -12.88 1.66
C SER A 17 5.06 -13.12 0.76
N ASN A 18 5.25 -13.84 -0.34
CA ASN A 18 4.23 -14.11 -1.35
C ASN A 18 4.60 -15.36 -2.16
N TYR A 19 3.61 -15.95 -2.83
CA TYR A 19 3.81 -17.09 -3.71
C TYR A 19 3.08 -16.86 -5.04
N PRO A 20 3.77 -16.97 -6.20
CA PRO A 20 5.21 -17.23 -6.34
C PRO A 20 6.07 -16.06 -5.84
N PRO A 21 7.28 -16.31 -5.30
CA PRO A 21 8.11 -15.27 -4.68
C PRO A 21 8.58 -14.25 -5.71
N PHE A 22 8.95 -13.05 -5.26
CA PHE A 22 9.39 -11.94 -6.13
C PHE A 22 10.51 -12.32 -7.13
N SER A 23 11.37 -13.28 -6.80
CA SER A 23 12.43 -13.77 -7.70
C SER A 23 11.90 -14.45 -8.98
N GLN A 24 10.63 -14.86 -8.98
CA GLN A 24 9.94 -15.44 -10.13
C GLN A 24 9.20 -14.39 -10.95
N TRP A 25 9.10 -13.14 -10.48
CA TRP A 25 8.37 -12.11 -11.22
C TRP A 25 9.16 -11.69 -12.45
N ARG A 26 8.46 -11.52 -13.58
CA ARG A 26 9.05 -11.19 -14.87
C ARG A 26 8.18 -10.19 -15.61
N PRO A 27 8.77 -9.27 -16.42
CA PRO A 27 8.00 -8.29 -17.18
C PRO A 27 6.93 -8.88 -18.10
N GLU A 28 7.15 -10.08 -18.64
CA GLU A 28 6.17 -10.79 -19.49
C GLU A 28 4.86 -11.11 -18.78
N PHE A 29 4.85 -11.22 -17.44
CA PHE A 29 3.63 -11.49 -16.66
C PHE A 29 2.76 -10.25 -16.42
N VAL A 30 3.21 -9.06 -16.83
CA VAL A 30 2.41 -7.82 -16.67
C VAL A 30 1.08 -7.91 -17.41
N THR A 31 1.03 -8.61 -18.56
CA THR A 31 -0.20 -8.79 -19.33
C THR A 31 -1.27 -9.56 -18.54
N GLU A 32 -0.87 -10.50 -17.67
CA GLU A 32 -1.81 -11.23 -16.80
C GLU A 32 -2.49 -10.29 -15.80
N ILE A 33 -1.72 -9.36 -15.22
CA ILE A 33 -2.25 -8.33 -14.31
C ILE A 33 -3.18 -7.36 -15.04
N GLN A 34 -2.80 -6.92 -16.25
CA GLN A 34 -3.68 -6.06 -17.07
C GLN A 34 -5.00 -6.77 -17.38
N THR A 35 -4.92 -8.06 -17.76
CA THR A 35 -6.11 -8.89 -18.04
C THR A 35 -7.00 -9.02 -16.80
N ALA A 36 -6.41 -9.21 -15.61
CA ALA A 36 -7.16 -9.30 -14.36
C ALA A 36 -7.91 -7.98 -14.05
N PHE A 37 -7.31 -6.82 -14.31
CA PHE A 37 -8.01 -5.54 -14.20
C PHE A 37 -9.11 -5.35 -15.26
N ASP A 38 -8.97 -5.98 -16.42
CA ASP A 38 -9.89 -5.82 -17.54
C ASP A 38 -10.96 -6.93 -17.62
N THR A 39 -11.04 -7.80 -16.61
CA THR A 39 -12.02 -8.89 -16.50
C THR A 39 -12.95 -8.64 -15.31
N GLU A 40 -14.23 -9.02 -15.43
CA GLU A 40 -15.16 -8.98 -14.30
C GLU A 40 -14.67 -9.92 -13.17
N PRO A 41 -14.57 -9.42 -11.93
CA PRO A 41 -14.05 -10.22 -10.82
C PRO A 41 -15.17 -11.07 -10.20
N ASP A 42 -14.77 -12.08 -9.44
CA ASP A 42 -15.68 -12.77 -8.54
C ASP A 42 -16.14 -11.79 -7.44
N GLN A 43 -17.42 -11.42 -7.48
CA GLN A 43 -18.03 -10.47 -6.55
C GLN A 43 -18.05 -10.95 -5.10
N SER A 44 -17.80 -12.23 -4.85
CA SER A 44 -17.66 -12.78 -3.49
C SER A 44 -16.28 -12.54 -2.88
N THR A 45 -15.26 -12.18 -3.66
CA THR A 45 -13.90 -11.93 -3.17
C THR A 45 -13.75 -10.49 -2.69
N PRO A 46 -13.45 -10.20 -1.41
CA PRO A 46 -13.31 -8.84 -0.90
C PRO A 46 -12.26 -8.00 -1.65
N LEU A 47 -12.43 -6.67 -1.69
CA LEU A 47 -11.44 -5.75 -2.28
C LEU A 47 -10.69 -4.98 -1.21
N GLY A 48 -9.36 -5.09 -1.24
CA GLY A 48 -8.47 -4.31 -0.39
C GLY A 48 -7.64 -3.31 -1.19
N MET A 49 -7.33 -2.16 -0.57
CA MET A 49 -6.40 -1.17 -1.10
C MET A 49 -5.21 -0.98 -0.15
N TYR A 50 -3.99 -1.14 -0.67
CA TYR A 50 -2.77 -0.80 0.05
C TYR A 50 -2.14 0.46 -0.58
N LEU A 51 -1.92 1.49 0.24
CA LEU A 51 -1.24 2.72 -0.15
C LEU A 51 0.14 2.77 0.50
N HIS A 52 1.16 2.77 -0.35
CA HIS A 52 2.55 2.86 0.08
C HIS A 52 2.94 4.33 0.29
N ILE A 53 3.42 4.69 1.49
CA ILE A 53 3.98 6.01 1.80
C ILE A 53 5.47 5.82 2.16
N PRO A 54 6.40 6.07 1.23
CA PRO A 54 7.79 5.62 1.37
C PRO A 54 8.67 6.62 2.15
N PHE A 55 8.08 7.57 2.87
CA PHE A 55 8.83 8.65 3.53
C PHE A 55 9.08 8.34 5.01
N CYS A 56 10.30 8.60 5.46
CA CYS A 56 10.69 8.47 6.86
C CYS A 56 11.46 9.72 7.32
N ARG A 57 11.33 10.06 8.61
CA ARG A 57 12.17 11.09 9.25
C ARG A 57 13.66 10.71 9.22
N LYS A 58 13.96 9.44 9.47
CA LYS A 58 15.31 8.87 9.49
C LYS A 58 15.27 7.41 9.04
N ARG A 59 16.38 6.91 8.50
CA ARG A 59 16.52 5.49 8.16
C ARG A 59 17.00 4.70 9.38
N CYS A 60 16.18 3.76 9.85
CA CYS A 60 16.58 2.84 10.92
C CYS A 60 17.60 1.83 10.39
N LYS A 61 18.61 1.47 11.20
CA LYS A 61 19.67 0.50 10.82
C LYS A 61 19.12 -0.89 10.51
N PHE A 62 17.99 -1.24 11.10
CA PHE A 62 17.29 -2.52 10.92
C PHE A 62 16.20 -2.47 9.83
N CYS A 63 16.02 -1.35 9.13
CA CYS A 63 14.93 -1.19 8.17
C CYS A 63 15.25 -1.91 6.86
N TYR A 64 14.39 -2.87 6.51
CA TYR A 64 14.43 -3.62 5.24
C TYR A 64 13.55 -3.00 4.15
N PHE A 65 12.73 -2.00 4.47
CA PHE A 65 11.86 -1.32 3.51
C PHE A 65 12.63 -0.32 2.64
N ARG A 66 12.17 -0.15 1.40
CA ARG A 66 12.62 0.94 0.53
C ARG A 66 11.99 2.24 1.00
N VAL A 67 12.80 3.10 1.63
CA VAL A 67 12.35 4.36 2.20
C VAL A 67 13.21 5.52 1.73
N TYR A 68 12.61 6.71 1.69
CA TYR A 68 13.26 7.98 1.37
C TYR A 68 13.22 8.89 2.60
N THR A 69 14.34 9.56 2.86
CA THR A 69 14.46 10.53 3.95
C THR A 69 14.80 11.90 3.38
N GLN A 70 14.62 12.96 4.17
CA GLN A 70 14.99 14.33 3.81
C GLN A 70 14.31 14.83 2.50
N GLN A 71 13.09 14.36 2.26
CA GLN A 71 12.29 14.82 1.12
C GLN A 71 11.62 16.14 1.48
N ASN A 72 11.60 17.09 0.54
CA ASN A 72 10.95 18.38 0.73
C ASN A 72 9.42 18.25 0.55
N ALA A 73 8.69 19.30 0.92
CA ALA A 73 7.22 19.30 0.85
C ALA A 73 6.68 19.16 -0.59
N GLU A 74 7.41 19.66 -1.59
CA GLU A 74 7.03 19.57 -3.00
C GLU A 74 7.11 18.13 -3.51
N THR A 75 8.19 17.41 -3.23
CA THR A 75 8.33 15.99 -3.57
C THR A 75 7.23 15.15 -2.93
N ILE A 76 6.92 15.41 -1.65
CA ILE A 76 5.84 14.71 -0.95
C ILE A 76 4.48 15.01 -1.61
N LYS A 77 4.21 16.28 -1.93
CA LYS A 77 2.98 16.68 -2.62
C LYS A 77 2.87 15.98 -3.98
N ASN A 78 3.93 16.00 -4.78
CA ASN A 78 3.95 15.36 -6.09
C ASN A 78 3.69 13.85 -5.98
N TYR A 79 4.24 13.20 -4.96
CA TYR A 79 3.95 11.79 -4.69
C TYR A 79 2.48 11.55 -4.36
N VAL A 80 1.90 12.34 -3.44
CA VAL A 80 0.48 12.25 -3.06
C VAL A 80 -0.44 12.49 -4.27
N ASP A 81 -0.14 13.49 -5.11
CA ASP A 81 -0.91 13.76 -6.32
C ASP A 81 -0.80 12.61 -7.34
N THR A 82 0.37 11.94 -7.42
CA THR A 82 0.59 10.80 -8.31
C THR A 82 -0.18 9.56 -7.86
N LEU A 83 -0.34 9.34 -6.54
CA LEU A 83 -1.15 8.22 -6.03
C LEU A 83 -2.60 8.32 -6.50
N ASP A 84 -3.19 9.51 -6.51
CA ASP A 84 -4.54 9.69 -7.02
C ASP A 84 -4.61 9.44 -8.54
N GLN A 85 -3.62 9.90 -9.30
CA GLN A 85 -3.55 9.58 -10.74
C GLN A 85 -3.49 8.07 -11.00
N GLU A 86 -2.75 7.32 -10.18
CA GLU A 86 -2.69 5.86 -10.29
C GLU A 86 -4.05 5.21 -10.03
N VAL A 87 -4.79 5.68 -9.01
CA VAL A 87 -6.17 5.20 -8.76
C VAL A 87 -7.10 5.59 -9.90
N GLN A 88 -6.99 6.81 -10.46
CA GLN A 88 -7.79 7.24 -11.61
C GLN A 88 -7.59 6.36 -12.85
N LEU A 89 -6.38 5.82 -13.07
CA LEU A 89 -6.11 4.90 -14.19
C LEU A 89 -6.80 3.53 -14.04
N LEU A 90 -7.19 3.17 -12.81
CA LEU A 90 -7.71 1.84 -12.47
C LEU A 90 -9.22 1.85 -12.16
N LYS A 91 -9.77 2.94 -11.63
CA LYS A 91 -11.13 2.98 -11.07
C LYS A 91 -12.25 2.55 -12.04
N ASP A 92 -12.08 2.84 -13.34
CA ASP A 92 -13.09 2.57 -14.37
C ASP A 92 -12.88 1.22 -15.06
N ARG A 93 -11.86 0.45 -14.64
CA ARG A 93 -11.58 -0.85 -15.24
C ARG A 93 -12.58 -1.92 -14.76
N PRO A 94 -12.96 -2.89 -15.61
CA PRO A 94 -13.94 -3.94 -15.28
C PRO A 94 -13.70 -4.68 -13.95
N GLY A 95 -12.44 -4.92 -13.59
CA GLY A 95 -12.02 -5.57 -12.34
C GLY A 95 -12.27 -4.76 -11.07
N ILE A 96 -12.55 -3.46 -11.19
CA ILE A 96 -12.61 -2.50 -10.08
C ILE A 96 -13.94 -1.75 -10.04
N VAL A 97 -14.47 -1.37 -11.21
CA VAL A 97 -15.66 -0.52 -11.29
C VAL A 97 -16.85 -1.14 -10.55
N GLY A 98 -17.53 -0.32 -9.74
CA GLY A 98 -18.69 -0.73 -8.94
C GLY A 98 -18.37 -1.52 -7.67
N ARG A 99 -17.09 -1.83 -7.39
CA ARG A 99 -16.69 -2.53 -6.17
C ARG A 99 -16.49 -1.58 -4.99
N THR A 100 -16.80 -2.04 -3.79
CA THR A 100 -16.51 -1.35 -2.53
C THR A 100 -15.18 -1.81 -1.97
N LEU A 101 -14.44 -0.92 -1.31
CA LEU A 101 -13.26 -1.29 -0.53
C LEU A 101 -13.69 -1.79 0.84
N ASP A 102 -13.32 -3.02 1.16
CA ASP A 102 -13.56 -3.64 2.47
C ASP A 102 -12.40 -3.34 3.42
N PHE A 103 -11.17 -3.24 2.88
CA PHE A 103 -9.95 -3.01 3.66
C PHE A 103 -9.08 -1.93 3.03
N VAL A 104 -8.59 -0.99 3.85
CA VAL A 104 -7.61 0.01 3.41
C VAL A 104 -6.43 0.05 4.37
N TYR A 105 -5.22 -0.10 3.82
CA TYR A 105 -3.98 -0.09 4.59
C TYR A 105 -3.01 0.98 4.08
N PHE A 106 -2.56 1.84 4.98
CA PHE A 106 -1.49 2.81 4.71
C PHE A 106 -0.22 2.33 5.41
N GLY A 107 0.84 2.07 4.65
CA GLY A 107 2.09 1.52 5.19
C GLY A 107 3.32 1.92 4.37
N GLY A 108 4.45 1.25 4.64
CA GLY A 108 5.66 1.37 3.84
C GLY A 108 6.84 1.94 4.60
N GLY A 109 7.05 3.25 4.51
CA GLY A 109 8.02 3.96 5.33
C GLY A 109 7.40 4.36 6.66
N THR A 110 6.82 5.55 6.70
CA THR A 110 6.13 6.07 7.88
C THR A 110 4.97 6.94 7.39
N PRO A 111 3.78 6.38 7.15
CA PRO A 111 2.61 7.16 6.73
C PRO A 111 2.34 8.38 7.63
N SER A 112 2.53 8.23 8.94
CA SER A 112 2.36 9.31 9.93
C SER A 112 3.41 10.43 9.84
N TYR A 113 4.43 10.27 8.99
CA TYR A 113 5.38 11.34 8.65
C TYR A 113 4.70 12.50 7.92
N LEU A 114 3.66 12.22 7.13
CA LEU A 114 2.86 13.25 6.48
C LEU A 114 2.27 14.20 7.53
N SER A 115 2.29 15.50 7.24
CA SER A 115 1.64 16.50 8.10
C SER A 115 0.11 16.33 8.07
N ALA A 116 -0.62 16.83 9.07
CA ALA A 116 -2.09 16.80 9.07
C ALA A 116 -2.67 17.39 7.77
N ARG A 117 -2.13 18.53 7.32
CA ARG A 117 -2.46 19.12 6.01
C ARG A 117 -2.26 18.15 4.84
N GLN A 118 -1.14 17.43 4.78
CA GLN A 118 -0.86 16.48 3.71
C GLN A 118 -1.77 15.25 3.77
N LEU A 119 -2.16 14.81 4.97
CA LEU A 119 -3.14 13.72 5.16
C LEU A 119 -4.53 14.14 4.66
N HIS A 120 -4.97 15.36 5.00
CA HIS A 120 -6.21 15.91 4.45
C HIS A 120 -6.16 16.00 2.93
N MET A 121 -5.05 16.49 2.36
CA MET A 121 -4.86 16.52 0.90
C MET A 121 -4.91 15.11 0.29
N LEU A 122 -4.24 14.12 0.89
CA LEU A 122 -4.27 12.73 0.41
C LEU A 122 -5.71 12.19 0.39
N ARG A 123 -6.45 12.39 1.49
CA ARG A 123 -7.85 11.97 1.59
C ARG A 123 -8.74 12.69 0.58
N GLU A 124 -8.60 14.01 0.46
CA GLU A 124 -9.38 14.83 -0.48
C GLU A 124 -9.14 14.38 -1.92
N ARG A 125 -7.87 14.20 -2.32
CA ARG A 125 -7.51 13.74 -3.66
C ARG A 125 -8.09 12.36 -3.95
N LEU A 126 -7.79 11.38 -3.10
CA LEU A 126 -8.25 10.01 -3.32
C LEU A 126 -9.78 9.90 -3.32
N SER A 127 -10.49 10.72 -2.53
CA SER A 127 -11.97 10.70 -2.49
C SER A 127 -12.64 11.06 -3.82
N GLN A 128 -11.90 11.66 -4.77
CA GLN A 128 -12.38 11.94 -6.13
C GLN A 128 -12.42 10.69 -7.01
N SER A 129 -11.72 9.64 -6.59
CA SER A 129 -11.46 8.44 -7.39
C SER A 129 -11.95 7.18 -6.69
N VAL A 130 -11.86 7.11 -5.37
CA VAL A 130 -12.26 5.97 -4.55
C VAL A 130 -12.70 6.42 -3.16
N SER A 131 -13.75 5.79 -2.63
CA SER A 131 -14.17 5.98 -1.23
C SER A 131 -13.95 4.69 -0.44
N TRP A 132 -13.62 4.86 0.84
CA TRP A 132 -13.52 3.79 1.84
C TRP A 132 -14.36 4.12 3.08
N ASP A 133 -15.41 4.93 2.93
CA ASP A 133 -16.28 5.32 4.04
C ASP A 133 -17.05 4.16 4.66
N ASN A 134 -17.25 3.10 3.87
CA ASN A 134 -17.91 1.88 4.30
C ASN A 134 -16.92 0.71 4.46
N ALA A 135 -15.61 0.96 4.48
CA ALA A 135 -14.62 -0.08 4.70
C ALA A 135 -14.76 -0.67 6.09
N GLU A 136 -14.62 -2.00 6.19
CA GLU A 136 -14.64 -2.73 7.46
C GLU A 136 -13.41 -2.38 8.31
N GLU A 137 -12.26 -2.18 7.65
CA GLU A 137 -11.02 -1.81 8.32
C GLU A 137 -10.23 -0.74 7.55
N VAL A 138 -9.80 0.28 8.28
CA VAL A 138 -8.83 1.27 7.79
C VAL A 138 -7.65 1.31 8.76
N THR A 139 -6.50 0.82 8.32
CA THR A 139 -5.29 0.73 9.14
C THR A 139 -4.22 1.69 8.66
N PHE A 140 -3.61 2.39 9.61
CA PHE A 140 -2.63 3.43 9.34
C PHE A 140 -1.37 3.24 10.19
N GLU A 141 -0.25 2.87 9.56
CA GLU A 141 1.02 2.66 10.27
C GLU A 141 1.59 3.99 10.78
N CYS A 142 2.01 4.00 12.06
CA CYS A 142 2.50 5.20 12.72
C CYS A 142 3.86 4.98 13.41
N GLU A 143 4.76 5.97 13.30
CA GLU A 143 5.92 6.09 14.17
C GLU A 143 5.57 7.00 15.37
N PRO A 144 5.77 6.54 16.63
CA PRO A 144 5.34 7.29 17.82
C PRO A 144 5.86 8.74 17.90
N GLY A 145 7.06 9.01 17.38
CA GLY A 145 7.67 10.34 17.37
C GLY A 145 7.15 11.29 16.29
N THR A 146 6.21 10.86 15.44
CA THR A 146 5.53 11.68 14.43
C THR A 146 4.06 11.94 14.76
N LEU A 147 3.56 11.35 15.86
CA LEU A 147 2.20 11.52 16.34
C LEU A 147 2.08 12.75 17.24
N SER A 148 0.99 13.48 17.06
CA SER A 148 0.50 14.53 17.94
C SER A 148 -1.01 14.30 18.15
N LEU A 149 -1.60 14.96 19.14
CA LEU A 149 -3.05 14.88 19.35
C LEU A 149 -3.82 15.32 18.10
N GLU A 150 -3.39 16.42 17.47
CA GLU A 150 -3.93 16.90 16.20
C GLU A 150 -3.89 15.79 15.13
N LYS A 151 -2.77 15.09 14.99
CA LYS A 151 -2.65 14.03 13.98
C LYS A 151 -3.54 12.83 14.27
N VAL A 152 -3.67 12.45 15.55
CA VAL A 152 -4.60 11.38 15.95
C VAL A 152 -6.04 11.78 15.64
N GLN A 153 -6.40 13.06 15.81
CA GLN A 153 -7.72 13.57 15.45
C GLN A 153 -7.93 13.60 13.93
N THR A 154 -6.90 13.94 13.14
CA THR A 154 -6.95 13.89 11.66
C THR A 154 -7.14 12.46 11.12
N LEU A 155 -6.64 11.45 11.82
CA LEU A 155 -6.71 10.05 11.40
C LEU A 155 -8.00 9.34 11.84
N LYS A 156 -8.83 9.98 12.68
CA LYS A 156 -10.16 9.48 13.05
C LYS A 156 -11.19 9.87 12.01
#